data_AF-A0A841D601-F1
#
_entry.id   AF-A0A841D601-F1
#
_cell.length_a   1.000
_cell.length_b   1.000
_cell.length_c   1.000
_cell.angle_alpha   90.00
_cell.angle_beta   90.00
_cell.angle_gamma   90.00
#
_symmetry.space_group_name_H-M   'P 1'
#
loop_
_entity.id
_entity.type
_entity.pdbx_description
1 polymer ?
#
loop_
_entity_poly.entity_id
_entity_poly.type
_entity_poly.pdbx_seq_one_letter_code
_entity_poly.pdbx_strand_id
1 'polypeptide(L)'
;MSAAMIPAPGEPPGDWWAATGFEDPGGDDQVATFCHDLPPGLAAEAMRRGQGHADRSVVEPWPLKAWPDVPTRLLICRDDRFFRPEFMRGLARERLGIVFDEIGGSHMVMLSRPKELAARLDDYARRIHDS
;
A
#
# COMPACT_ATOMS: atom_id res chain seq x y z
N MET A 1 -3.59 -4.27 5.70
CA MET A 1 -2.99 -3.16 4.93
C MET A 1 -2.85 -3.56 3.47
N SER A 2 -3.08 -2.65 2.53
CA SER A 2 -2.94 -2.84 1.08
C SER A 2 -2.44 -1.53 0.45
N ALA A 3 -1.57 -1.61 -0.56
CA ALA A 3 -0.99 -0.45 -1.25
C ALA A 3 -0.48 0.64 -0.28
N ALA A 4 0.34 0.24 0.70
CA ALA A 4 0.78 1.11 1.79
C ALA A 4 2.29 0.99 2.03
N MET A 5 2.90 2.08 2.50
CA MET A 5 4.28 2.09 2.99
C MET A 5 4.41 1.21 4.25
N ILE A 6 5.59 0.61 4.42
CA ILE A 6 5.94 -0.19 5.60
C ILE A 6 7.05 0.56 6.36
N PRO A 7 6.72 1.42 7.34
CA PRO A 7 7.73 2.20 8.06
C PRO A 7 8.57 1.33 9.02
N ALA A 8 9.79 1.76 9.29
CA ALA A 8 10.55 1.30 10.44
C ALA A 8 10.13 2.08 11.71
N PRO A 9 10.28 1.51 12.92
CA PRO A 9 10.00 2.23 14.17
C PRO A 9 10.72 3.58 14.26
N GLY A 10 9.97 4.65 14.52
CA GLY A 10 10.51 6.02 14.60
C GLY A 10 10.92 6.66 13.27
N GLU A 11 10.68 6.00 12.14
CA GLU A 11 11.03 6.52 10.81
C GLU A 11 10.05 7.63 10.37
N PRO A 12 10.55 8.83 9.99
CA PRO A 12 9.76 9.84 9.28
C PRO A 12 9.35 9.34 7.89
N PRO A 13 8.12 9.60 7.44
CA PRO A 13 7.66 9.19 6.11
C PRO A 13 8.55 9.71 4.96
N GLY A 14 9.12 10.91 5.10
CA GLY A 14 10.06 11.47 4.12
C GLY A 14 11.39 10.70 4.00
N ASP A 15 11.84 10.05 5.07
CA ASP A 15 13.10 9.29 5.08
C ASP A 15 12.92 7.87 4.53
N TRP A 16 11.68 7.38 4.46
CA TRP A 16 11.34 6.04 4.01
C TRP A 16 11.93 5.70 2.63
N TRP A 17 11.92 6.67 1.70
CA TRP A 17 12.45 6.47 0.36
C TRP A 17 13.94 6.09 0.39
N ALA A 18 14.75 6.89 1.09
CA ALA A 18 16.18 6.65 1.22
C ALA A 18 16.48 5.40 2.05
N ALA A 19 15.74 5.18 3.14
CA ALA A 19 15.97 4.07 4.06
C ALA A 19 15.58 2.71 3.47
N THR A 20 14.61 2.67 2.56
CA THR A 20 14.21 1.43 1.88
C THR A 20 14.89 1.22 0.53
N GLY A 21 15.57 2.24 0.01
CA GLY A 21 16.08 2.25 -1.36
C GLY A 21 14.96 2.23 -2.40
N PHE A 22 13.75 2.67 -2.06
CA PHE A 22 12.68 2.79 -3.03
C PHE A 22 13.01 3.92 -4.00
N GLU A 23 13.15 3.55 -5.26
CA GLU A 23 13.23 4.49 -6.37
C GLU A 23 11.81 4.72 -6.89
N ASP A 24 11.36 5.98 -6.85
CA ASP A 24 10.14 6.36 -7.54
C ASP A 24 10.27 5.94 -9.00
N PRO A 25 9.38 5.06 -9.49
CA PRO A 25 9.48 4.55 -10.85
C PRO A 25 9.42 5.67 -11.91
N GLY A 26 9.03 6.89 -11.53
CA GLY A 26 9.21 8.08 -12.34
C GLY A 26 8.27 8.08 -13.54
N GLY A 27 7.26 8.94 -13.51
CA GLY A 27 6.37 9.09 -14.64
C GLY A 27 5.37 10.22 -14.43
N ASP A 28 5.28 11.10 -15.43
CA ASP A 28 4.31 12.21 -15.42
C ASP A 28 2.86 11.70 -15.55
N ASP A 29 2.69 10.47 -16.03
CA ASP A 29 1.39 9.83 -16.21
C ASP A 29 0.94 9.08 -14.95
N GLN A 30 0.34 9.83 -14.02
CA GLN A 30 -0.26 9.27 -12.80
C GLN A 30 -1.36 8.25 -13.09
N VAL A 31 -2.09 8.37 -14.21
CA VAL A 31 -3.13 7.41 -14.57
C VAL A 31 -2.49 6.08 -14.97
N ALA A 32 -1.43 6.10 -15.78
CA ALA A 32 -0.70 4.89 -16.15
C ALA A 32 0.04 4.23 -14.97
N THR A 33 0.43 5.01 -13.96
CA THR A 33 1.10 4.48 -12.76
C THR A 33 0.10 3.90 -11.77
N PHE A 34 -0.93 4.66 -11.39
CA PHE A 34 -1.83 4.29 -10.29
C PHE A 34 -3.14 3.64 -10.73
N CYS A 35 -3.62 3.94 -11.94
CA CYS A 35 -5.00 3.69 -12.37
C CYS A 35 -5.12 2.92 -13.70
N HIS A 36 -4.05 2.25 -14.16
CA HIS A 36 -3.98 1.67 -15.51
C HIS A 36 -4.98 0.54 -15.78
N ASP A 37 -5.58 -0.03 -14.73
CA ASP A 37 -6.61 -1.07 -14.80
C ASP A 37 -8.04 -0.52 -14.58
N LEU A 38 -8.20 0.80 -14.48
CA LEU A 38 -9.50 1.46 -14.35
C LEU A 38 -10.06 1.89 -15.72
N PRO A 39 -11.39 1.87 -15.90
CA PRO A 39 -12.02 2.56 -17.02
C PRO A 39 -11.63 4.05 -17.03
N PRO A 40 -11.37 4.67 -18.20
CA PRO A 40 -10.83 6.03 -18.28
C PRO A 40 -11.64 7.08 -17.50
N GLY A 41 -12.97 6.99 -17.52
CA GLY A 41 -13.84 7.91 -16.77
C GLY A 41 -13.68 7.79 -15.25
N LEU A 42 -13.45 6.58 -14.74
CA LEU A 42 -13.22 6.32 -13.33
C LEU A 42 -11.81 6.72 -12.91
N ALA A 43 -10.80 6.47 -13.74
CA ALA A 43 -9.44 6.95 -13.52
C ALA A 43 -9.39 8.48 -13.42
N ALA A 44 -10.04 9.18 -14.36
CA ALA A 44 -10.11 10.63 -14.34
C ALA A 44 -10.82 11.17 -13.10
N GLU A 45 -11.89 10.51 -12.64
CA GLU A 45 -12.56 10.89 -11.39
C GLU A 45 -11.69 10.62 -10.16
N ALA A 46 -10.98 9.49 -10.12
CA ALA A 46 -10.05 9.18 -9.03
C ALA A 46 -8.96 10.24 -8.92
N MET A 47 -8.37 10.67 -10.04
CA MET A 47 -7.37 11.75 -10.06
C MET A 47 -7.95 13.10 -9.64
N ARG A 48 -9.17 13.45 -10.09
CA ARG A 48 -9.85 14.69 -9.65
C ARG A 48 -10.14 14.71 -8.16
N ARG A 49 -10.46 13.55 -7.58
CA ARG A 49 -10.77 13.42 -6.15
C ARG A 49 -9.54 13.22 -5.28
N GLY A 50 -8.41 12.85 -5.87
CA GLY A 50 -7.12 12.76 -5.18
C GLY A 50 -6.79 14.11 -4.55
N GLN A 51 -6.88 14.17 -3.23
CA GLN A 51 -6.38 15.30 -2.45
C GLN A 51 -4.89 15.06 -2.20
N GLY A 52 -4.08 16.11 -2.23
CA GLY A 52 -2.69 16.00 -1.77
C GLY A 52 -2.64 15.50 -0.32
N HIS A 53 -1.64 14.69 0.01
CA HIS A 53 -1.36 14.32 1.39
C HIS A 53 -1.08 15.59 2.21
N ALA A 54 -1.59 15.67 3.44
CA ALA A 54 -1.34 16.84 4.29
C ALA A 54 0.16 16.91 4.66
N ASP A 55 0.78 18.08 4.60
CA ASP A 55 2.24 18.25 4.80
C ASP A 55 2.78 17.56 6.06
N ARG A 56 1.99 17.49 7.15
CA ARG A 56 2.38 16.80 8.39
C ARG A 56 2.52 15.28 8.27
N SER A 57 1.78 14.63 7.37
CA SER A 57 1.90 13.19 7.13
C SER A 57 3.21 12.81 6.42
N VAL A 58 4.03 13.79 6.03
CA VAL A 58 5.34 13.58 5.43
C VAL A 58 6.47 13.70 6.48
N VAL A 59 6.22 14.44 7.58
CA VAL A 59 7.29 14.88 8.50
C VAL A 59 7.24 14.19 9.86
N GLU A 60 6.05 13.89 10.40
CA GLU A 60 5.96 13.31 11.74
C GLU A 60 6.37 11.82 11.73
N PRO A 61 7.38 11.42 12.52
CA PRO A 61 7.81 10.03 12.60
C PRO A 61 6.70 9.16 13.15
N TRP A 62 6.65 7.92 12.67
CA TRP A 62 5.74 6.95 13.24
C TRP A 62 6.10 6.73 14.73
N PRO A 63 5.19 7.03 15.68
CA PRO A 63 5.56 7.25 17.08
C PRO A 63 5.82 5.97 17.88
N LEU A 64 5.57 4.80 17.27
CA LEU A 64 5.73 3.53 17.95
C LEU A 64 7.19 3.06 17.90
N LYS A 65 7.68 2.56 19.05
CA LYS A 65 9.04 2.04 19.20
C LYS A 65 9.23 0.64 18.60
N ALA A 66 8.14 -0.03 18.29
CA ALA A 66 8.08 -1.32 17.61
C ALA A 66 6.71 -1.45 16.95
N TRP A 67 6.60 -2.37 15.99
CA TRP A 67 5.29 -2.81 15.52
C TRP A 67 4.47 -3.34 16.69
N PRO A 68 3.22 -2.85 16.87
CA PRO A 68 2.37 -3.33 17.94
C PRO A 68 2.14 -4.83 17.76
N ASP A 69 2.10 -5.56 18.87
CA ASP A 69 1.83 -6.99 18.91
C ASP A 69 0.34 -7.25 18.69
N VAL A 70 -0.13 -6.90 17.49
CA VAL A 70 -1.50 -7.10 17.01
C VAL A 70 -1.45 -7.84 15.67
N PRO A 71 -2.40 -8.74 15.40
CA PRO A 71 -2.46 -9.45 14.14
C PRO A 71 -2.44 -8.50 12.94
N THR A 72 -1.31 -8.49 12.22
CA THR A 72 -1.12 -7.66 11.03
C THR A 72 -1.19 -8.54 9.79
N ARG A 73 -1.95 -8.10 8.79
CA ARG A 73 -2.07 -8.74 7.47
C ARG A 73 -1.72 -7.74 6.38
N LEU A 74 -0.81 -8.14 5.50
CA LEU A 74 -0.42 -7.38 4.32
C LEU A 74 -0.99 -8.06 3.08
N LEU A 75 -1.63 -7.27 2.22
CA LEU A 75 -2.14 -7.67 0.92
C LEU A 75 -1.41 -6.87 -0.17
N ILE A 76 -0.62 -7.56 -0.99
CA ILE A 76 0.16 -6.96 -2.09
C ILE A 76 -0.65 -7.01 -3.39
N CYS A 77 -0.70 -5.88 -4.09
CA CYS A 77 -1.31 -5.75 -5.41
C CYS A 77 -0.31 -6.17 -6.49
N ARG A 78 -0.57 -7.26 -7.22
CA ARG A 78 0.37 -7.85 -8.18
C ARG A 78 0.66 -7.00 -9.41
N ASP A 79 -0.23 -6.08 -9.74
CA ASP A 79 -0.08 -5.25 -10.93
C ASP A 79 0.28 -3.80 -10.55
N ASP A 80 0.59 -3.52 -9.28
CA ASP A 80 0.98 -2.18 -8.82
C ASP A 80 2.31 -1.73 -9.46
N ARG A 81 2.25 -0.61 -10.18
CA ARG A 81 3.40 -0.05 -10.88
C ARG A 81 4.17 0.96 -10.02
N PHE A 82 3.56 1.45 -8.95
CA PHE A 82 4.20 2.32 -7.97
C PHE A 82 4.89 1.47 -6.90
N PHE A 83 4.12 0.78 -6.07
CA PHE A 83 4.65 -0.16 -5.08
C PHE A 83 4.85 -1.54 -5.70
N ARG A 84 5.87 -1.64 -6.58
CA ARG A 84 6.19 -2.86 -7.33
C ARG A 84 6.19 -4.10 -6.42
N PRO A 85 5.49 -5.19 -6.79
CA PRO A 85 5.32 -6.35 -5.92
C PRO A 85 6.63 -6.93 -5.42
N GLU A 86 7.64 -7.05 -6.27
CA GLU A 86 8.94 -7.63 -5.93
C GLU A 86 9.61 -6.84 -4.81
N PHE A 87 9.56 -5.51 -4.89
CA PHE A 87 10.08 -4.62 -3.85
C PHE A 87 9.29 -4.79 -2.54
N MET A 88 7.96 -4.74 -2.62
CA MET A 88 7.11 -4.85 -1.41
C MET A 88 7.23 -6.21 -0.73
N ARG A 89 7.41 -7.30 -1.49
CA ARG A 89 7.67 -8.64 -0.95
C ARG A 89 8.98 -8.70 -0.17
N GLY A 90 10.04 -8.05 -0.67
CA GLY A 90 11.32 -7.94 0.03
C GLY A 90 11.17 -7.17 1.32
N LEU A 91 10.62 -5.96 1.21
CA LEU A 91 10.43 -5.04 2.34
C LEU A 91 9.53 -5.63 3.44
N ALA A 92 8.47 -6.35 3.07
CA ALA A 92 7.58 -7.00 4.02
C ALA A 92 8.29 -8.09 4.83
N ARG A 93 9.15 -8.89 4.19
CA ARG A 93 9.95 -9.90 4.90
C ARG A 93 10.94 -9.25 5.84
N GLU A 94 11.61 -8.20 5.38
CA GLU A 94 12.63 -7.48 6.15
C GLU A 94 12.04 -6.76 7.37
N ARG A 95 10.99 -5.96 7.17
CA ARG A 95 10.48 -5.03 8.20
C ARG A 95 9.36 -5.61 9.07
N LEU A 96 8.60 -6.58 8.57
CA LEU A 96 7.45 -7.13 9.30
C LEU A 96 7.65 -8.60 9.69
N GLY A 97 8.46 -9.37 8.96
CA GLY A 97 8.63 -10.81 9.22
C GLY A 97 7.33 -11.62 9.09
N ILE A 98 6.31 -11.09 8.42
CA ILE A 98 4.99 -11.74 8.28
C ILE A 98 4.83 -12.47 6.95
N VAL A 99 3.90 -13.43 6.93
CA VAL A 99 3.32 -13.94 5.68
C VAL A 99 2.35 -12.89 5.14
N PHE A 100 2.48 -12.59 3.85
CA PHE A 100 1.60 -11.68 3.12
C PHE A 100 0.82 -12.46 2.06
N ASP A 101 -0.34 -11.92 1.70
CA ASP A 101 -1.17 -12.42 0.61
C ASP A 101 -1.04 -11.51 -0.61
N GLU A 102 -1.53 -12.01 -1.75
CA GLU A 102 -1.53 -11.25 -3.00
C GLU A 102 -2.92 -11.21 -3.66
N ILE A 103 -3.24 -10.07 -4.25
CA ILE A 103 -4.43 -9.81 -5.07
C ILE A 103 -4.01 -9.25 -6.42
N GLY A 104 -4.82 -9.45 -7.46
CA GLY A 104 -4.60 -8.74 -8.73
C GLY A 104 -4.95 -7.25 -8.60
N GLY A 105 -4.62 -6.47 -9.61
CA GLY A 105 -4.98 -5.06 -9.71
C GLY A 105 -3.84 -4.10 -9.40
N SER A 106 -4.08 -2.85 -9.78
CA SER A 106 -3.17 -1.72 -9.62
C SER A 106 -3.11 -1.22 -8.16
N HIS A 107 -2.41 -0.10 -7.98
CA HIS A 107 -2.41 0.67 -6.75
C HIS A 107 -3.84 1.02 -6.27
N MET A 108 -4.73 1.32 -7.22
CA MET A 108 -6.13 1.65 -6.95
C MET A 108 -7.04 0.40 -6.90
N VAL A 109 -6.58 -0.68 -6.26
CA VAL A 109 -7.31 -1.96 -6.13
C VAL A 109 -8.70 -1.81 -5.51
N MET A 110 -8.90 -0.80 -4.67
CA MET A 110 -10.22 -0.48 -4.09
C MET A 110 -11.23 0.01 -5.12
N LEU A 111 -10.76 0.52 -6.27
CA LEU A 111 -11.59 0.92 -7.40
C LEU A 111 -11.62 -0.14 -8.50
N SER A 112 -10.51 -0.81 -8.77
CA SER A 112 -10.44 -1.79 -9.86
C SER A 112 -11.05 -3.15 -9.49
N ARG A 113 -10.91 -3.56 -8.22
CA ARG A 113 -11.40 -4.87 -7.72
C ARG A 113 -12.10 -4.78 -6.36
N PRO A 114 -13.09 -3.88 -6.18
CA PRO A 114 -13.72 -3.62 -4.88
C PRO A 114 -14.32 -4.87 -4.22
N LYS A 115 -14.98 -5.73 -5.00
CA LYS A 115 -15.63 -6.95 -4.47
C LYS A 115 -14.62 -7.99 -3.99
N GLU A 116 -13.56 -8.21 -4.78
CA GLU A 116 -12.50 -9.16 -4.44
C GLU A 116 -11.71 -8.68 -3.21
N LEU A 117 -11.39 -7.38 -3.16
CA LEU A 117 -10.77 -6.76 -2.00
C LEU A 117 -11.65 -6.88 -0.74
N ALA A 118 -12.94 -6.57 -0.84
CA ALA A 118 -13.86 -6.67 0.29
C ALA A 118 -13.95 -8.11 0.82
N ALA A 119 -14.00 -9.11 -0.07
CA ALA A 119 -14.02 -10.51 0.33
C ALA A 119 -12.73 -10.92 1.08
N ARG A 120 -11.56 -10.44 0.64
CA ARG A 120 -10.29 -10.67 1.35
C ARG A 120 -10.28 -10.04 2.74
N LEU A 121 -10.75 -8.80 2.86
CA LEU A 121 -10.79 -8.09 4.13
C LEU A 121 -11.76 -8.74 5.13
N ASP A 122 -12.92 -9.21 4.65
CA ASP A 122 -13.91 -9.94 5.45
C ASP A 122 -13.37 -11.29 5.95
N ASP A 123 -12.67 -12.04 5.10
CA ASP A 123 -11.98 -13.28 5.51
C ASP A 123 -10.92 -13.02 6.58
N TYR A 124 -10.12 -11.94 6.46
CA TYR A 124 -9.18 -11.56 7.52
C TYR A 124 -9.87 -11.20 8.83
N ALA A 125 -10.96 -10.42 8.77
CA ALA A 125 -11.70 -10.02 9.95
C ALA A 125 -12.24 -11.24 10.72
N ARG A 126 -12.80 -12.22 10.01
CA ARG A 126 -13.27 -13.48 10.61
C ARG A 126 -12.14 -14.26 11.27
N ARG A 127 -11.02 -14.45 10.57
CA ARG A 127 -9.87 -15.20 11.11
C ARG A 127 -9.27 -14.56 12.36
N ILE A 128 -9.23 -13.23 12.42
CA ILE A 128 -8.75 -12.51 13.61
C ILE A 128 -9.72 -12.64 14.77
N HIS A 129 -11.03 -12.67 14.50
CA HIS A 129 -12.06 -12.86 15.54
C HIS A 129 -12.08 -14.30 16.10
N ASP A 130 -11.77 -15.27 15.26
CA ASP A 130 -11.78 -16.70 15.61
C ASP A 130 -10.45 -17.19 16.24
N SER A 131 -9.48 -16.29 16.47
CA SER A 131 -8.14 -16.58 17.05
C SER A 131 -8.01 -16.09 18.49
#